data_AF-A0A952Z329-F1
#
_entry.id   AF-A0A952Z329-F1
#
_cell.length_a   1.000
_cell.length_b   1.000
_cell.length_c   1.000
_cell.angle_alpha   90.00
_cell.angle_beta   90.00
_cell.angle_gamma   90.00
#
_symmetry.space_group_name_H-M   'P 1'
#
loop_
_entity.id
_entity.type
_entity.pdbx_description
1 polymer ?
#
loop_
_entity_poly.entity_id
_entity_poly.type
_entity_poly.pdbx_seq_one_letter_code
_entity_poly.pdbx_strand_id
1 'polypeptide(L)'
;MKKITTSRPSDRQDLSLLKCFVTLFAGAIWVFALSVATEETSSAVEGSLEQGAPCSVADLLPLLARVQDPEPVQKLRYLAQVQTRIRGFWSGAPFGKNSPVRPVELLFRLNRDGRIDKIAITKSSGDDYYDMAALRTVQSAIPLPPMPPDMSEDYLNYGLTFSPGEERTLPSEFREILLDNQKRRERDRIAADIRLSTNPRNNACRNHLEASFLIVQDIPDTQEELDTLHQLLRDLPAADERMAAFEVWDLQPMAQHLYQRIINKEEQIKKRLAGVNRMQQFEVACEQIISGAKFPLHLRNESVSSTRHETKTLGRTYCTAVDGGGTVDFRITDDKSSVASLSVKTIKRSFVVIFKKKMNEDLTEAWVPVEVQTPSDRKLIDGESSTSFMDRLPELVSNK
;
A
#
# COMPACT_ATOMS: atom_id res chain seq x y z
N MET A 1 41.78 64.35 -15.71
CA MET A 1 43.05 64.72 -16.38
C MET A 1 44.19 64.61 -15.37
N LYS A 2 45.34 64.01 -15.73
CA LYS A 2 46.60 63.94 -14.93
C LYS A 2 46.47 63.15 -13.60
N LYS A 3 47.46 62.38 -13.08
CA LYS A 3 48.89 62.07 -13.40
C LYS A 3 49.11 60.54 -13.08
N ILE A 4 49.97 59.74 -13.75
CA ILE A 4 51.46 59.61 -13.64
C ILE A 4 51.89 59.27 -12.17
N THR A 5 52.67 58.24 -11.76
CA THR A 5 53.76 57.40 -12.37
C THR A 5 53.99 56.04 -11.63
N THR A 6 54.75 55.11 -12.24
CA THR A 6 55.71 54.08 -11.71
C THR A 6 56.08 54.06 -10.21
N SER A 7 56.41 52.93 -9.52
CA SER A 7 57.54 51.99 -9.78
C SER A 7 57.60 50.74 -8.86
N ARG A 8 58.34 49.68 -9.27
CA ARG A 8 58.86 48.50 -8.50
C ARG A 8 60.06 48.85 -7.55
N PRO A 9 60.83 47.95 -6.85
CA PRO A 9 60.86 46.45 -6.72
C PRO A 9 61.09 45.90 -5.26
N SER A 10 61.63 44.65 -5.15
CA SER A 10 62.19 43.90 -3.99
C SER A 10 61.20 43.15 -3.06
N ASP A 11 61.49 41.93 -2.57
CA ASP A 11 62.68 41.06 -2.74
C ASP A 11 62.39 39.54 -2.49
N ARG A 12 63.30 38.66 -2.97
CA ARG A 12 63.81 37.37 -2.42
C ARG A 12 62.97 36.47 -1.47
N GLN A 13 62.97 35.12 -1.49
CA GLN A 13 63.79 34.03 -2.11
C GLN A 13 62.83 32.92 -2.64
N ASP A 14 63.08 32.02 -3.60
CA ASP A 14 64.23 31.44 -4.32
C ASP A 14 64.52 29.94 -3.98
N LEU A 15 64.80 29.14 -5.02
CA LEU A 15 65.05 27.69 -5.09
C LEU A 15 63.89 26.73 -4.69
N SER A 16 63.62 25.62 -5.41
CA SER A 16 64.55 24.78 -6.18
C SER A 16 63.91 24.03 -7.38
N LEU A 17 64.72 23.86 -8.45
CA LEU A 17 64.91 22.64 -9.29
C LEU A 17 63.66 21.90 -9.88
N LEU A 18 63.60 21.47 -11.15
CA LEU A 18 64.50 21.60 -12.31
C LEU A 18 63.72 21.22 -13.60
N LYS A 19 63.73 22.09 -14.62
CA LYS A 19 63.96 21.87 -16.08
C LYS A 19 63.95 20.39 -16.59
N CYS A 20 63.50 20.00 -17.79
CA CYS A 20 63.14 20.75 -19.02
C CYS A 20 62.72 19.82 -20.19
N PHE A 21 61.80 20.29 -21.05
CA PHE A 21 61.86 20.30 -22.54
C PHE A 21 61.87 19.01 -23.43
N VAL A 22 61.61 19.27 -24.73
CA VAL A 22 61.93 18.50 -25.97
C VAL A 22 60.81 17.64 -26.62
N THR A 23 60.08 18.32 -27.55
CA THR A 23 59.67 17.95 -28.95
C THR A 23 59.12 16.55 -29.32
N LEU A 24 58.00 16.40 -30.07
CA LEU A 24 57.67 16.78 -31.48
C LEU A 24 58.30 15.91 -32.60
N PHE A 25 57.45 15.57 -33.58
CA PHE A 25 57.68 15.00 -34.94
C PHE A 25 57.99 13.49 -35.17
N ALA A 26 57.05 12.86 -35.89
CA ALA A 26 57.17 11.99 -37.07
C ALA A 26 58.27 10.90 -37.21
N GLY A 27 57.85 9.75 -37.75
CA GLY A 27 58.75 8.76 -38.37
C GLY A 27 58.06 7.41 -38.55
N ALA A 28 57.99 6.90 -39.78
CA ALA A 28 57.41 5.60 -40.11
C ALA A 28 58.46 4.67 -40.74
N ILE A 29 58.10 3.38 -40.84
CA ILE A 29 58.50 2.42 -41.90
C ILE A 29 59.83 1.62 -41.74
N TRP A 30 59.62 0.28 -41.80
CA TRP A 30 60.53 -0.85 -42.16
C TRP A 30 61.52 -1.36 -41.09
N VAL A 31 61.75 -2.68 -40.95
CA VAL A 31 62.20 -3.70 -41.96
C VAL A 31 61.52 -5.09 -41.70
N PHE A 32 60.69 -5.64 -42.60
CA PHE A 32 60.97 -6.76 -43.56
C PHE A 32 61.94 -7.86 -43.06
N ALA A 33 61.61 -9.15 -42.94
CA ALA A 33 61.36 -10.14 -43.99
C ALA A 33 61.43 -11.56 -43.34
N LEU A 34 61.01 -12.71 -43.91
CA LEU A 34 60.08 -13.10 -44.99
C LEU A 34 59.98 -14.65 -44.96
N SER A 35 58.80 -15.26 -45.10
CA SER A 35 58.66 -16.66 -45.55
C SER A 35 57.31 -16.93 -46.21
N VAL A 36 57.32 -17.75 -47.27
CA VAL A 36 56.26 -18.07 -48.24
C VAL A 36 56.39 -19.59 -48.48
N ALA A 37 55.35 -20.44 -48.58
CA ALA A 37 54.19 -20.34 -49.47
C ALA A 37 52.95 -21.16 -49.03
N THR A 38 51.79 -20.72 -49.54
CA THR A 38 50.60 -21.48 -50.01
C THR A 38 50.43 -22.98 -49.68
N GLU A 39 49.26 -23.36 -49.14
CA GLU A 39 48.17 -24.00 -49.92
C GLU A 39 46.83 -24.05 -49.17
N GLU A 40 45.77 -24.51 -49.85
CA GLU A 40 44.35 -24.32 -49.55
C GLU A 40 43.78 -25.16 -48.37
N THR A 41 42.80 -24.63 -47.62
CA THR A 41 41.37 -25.06 -47.69
C THR A 41 40.47 -24.53 -46.56
N SER A 42 39.24 -24.17 -46.92
CA SER A 42 37.97 -24.18 -46.16
C SER A 42 37.85 -23.56 -44.75
N SER A 43 37.05 -22.48 -44.70
CA SER A 43 36.08 -22.14 -43.64
C SER A 43 36.53 -22.06 -42.17
N ALA A 44 36.84 -20.84 -41.72
CA ALA A 44 36.67 -20.43 -40.33
C ALA A 44 35.50 -19.43 -40.23
N VAL A 45 34.47 -19.78 -39.43
CA VAL A 45 33.51 -18.82 -38.87
C VAL A 45 33.50 -19.04 -37.36
N GLU A 46 34.49 -18.43 -36.74
CA GLU A 46 34.70 -18.30 -35.30
C GLU A 46 34.81 -16.79 -35.10
N GLY A 47 33.88 -16.11 -34.45
CA GLY A 47 33.53 -16.25 -33.05
C GLY A 47 33.51 -14.83 -32.48
N SER A 48 32.33 -14.26 -32.27
CA SER A 48 32.16 -12.94 -31.67
C SER A 48 30.92 -12.93 -30.80
N LEU A 49 31.09 -13.57 -29.64
CA LEU A 49 30.17 -13.50 -28.51
C LEU A 49 30.39 -12.16 -27.79
N GLU A 50 29.86 -11.08 -28.37
CA GLU A 50 29.73 -9.80 -27.65
C GLU A 50 28.76 -10.00 -26.48
N GLN A 51 29.28 -9.94 -25.27
CA GLN A 51 28.51 -10.08 -24.05
C GLN A 51 27.64 -8.84 -23.84
N GLY A 52 26.32 -8.98 -24.02
CA GLY A 52 25.38 -7.88 -23.86
C GLY A 52 25.38 -7.32 -22.44
N ALA A 53 25.74 -6.05 -22.30
CA ALA A 53 25.70 -5.35 -21.01
C ALA A 53 24.27 -5.26 -20.46
N PRO A 54 24.07 -5.40 -19.13
CA PRO A 54 22.77 -5.17 -18.50
C PRO A 54 22.35 -3.70 -18.62
N CYS A 55 21.04 -3.45 -18.57
CA CYS A 55 20.46 -2.12 -18.69
C CYS A 55 21.03 -1.14 -17.65
N SER A 56 21.75 -0.11 -18.10
CA SER A 56 22.22 0.99 -17.27
C SER A 56 21.52 2.29 -17.65
N VAL A 57 21.24 3.12 -16.64
CA VAL A 57 20.24 4.19 -16.69
C VAL A 57 20.84 5.44 -16.05
N ALA A 58 21.12 6.46 -16.85
CA ALA A 58 21.59 7.76 -16.38
C ALA A 58 20.74 8.87 -17.02
N ASP A 59 20.44 9.91 -16.24
CA ASP A 59 19.55 11.05 -16.53
C ASP A 59 18.05 10.82 -16.27
N LEU A 60 17.38 11.96 -16.03
CA LEU A 60 15.94 12.26 -16.10
C LEU A 60 15.13 12.11 -14.79
N LEU A 61 14.94 13.27 -14.14
CA LEU A 61 13.99 13.52 -13.06
C LEU A 61 13.50 14.97 -13.23
N PRO A 62 12.64 15.24 -14.24
CA PRO A 62 11.24 15.52 -13.89
C PRO A 62 10.20 15.30 -15.04
N LEU A 63 9.11 14.53 -14.85
CA LEU A 63 7.79 14.82 -15.50
C LEU A 63 6.55 13.96 -15.08
N LEU A 64 6.52 13.33 -13.89
CA LEU A 64 5.39 12.50 -13.39
C LEU A 64 4.09 13.29 -13.10
N ALA A 65 3.48 13.87 -14.13
CA ALA A 65 2.26 14.68 -14.04
C ALA A 65 1.38 14.55 -15.29
N ARG A 66 0.97 13.32 -15.65
CA ARG A 66 -0.40 12.96 -16.12
C ARG A 66 -0.47 11.50 -16.58
N VAL A 67 -0.94 10.63 -15.69
CA VAL A 67 -1.73 9.45 -16.09
C VAL A 67 -3.15 9.71 -15.62
N GLN A 68 -3.96 10.22 -16.52
CA GLN A 68 -5.40 10.41 -16.33
C GLN A 68 -6.04 9.55 -17.42
N ASP A 69 -6.80 8.53 -17.04
CA ASP A 69 -7.50 7.68 -18.01
C ASP A 69 -8.36 8.56 -18.93
N PRO A 70 -8.55 8.22 -20.21
CA PRO A 70 -9.52 8.91 -21.05
C PRO A 70 -10.93 8.75 -20.45
N GLU A 71 -11.48 9.86 -19.97
CA GLU A 71 -12.86 10.15 -19.51
C GLU A 71 -13.92 9.09 -19.91
N PRO A 72 -14.14 8.73 -21.20
CA PRO A 72 -15.14 7.73 -21.58
C PRO A 72 -15.03 6.36 -20.89
N VAL A 73 -13.82 5.89 -20.55
CA VAL A 73 -13.63 4.53 -20.00
C VAL A 73 -14.01 4.46 -18.52
N GLN A 74 -13.66 5.47 -17.73
CA GLN A 74 -13.99 5.54 -16.30
C GLN A 74 -15.50 5.66 -16.09
N LYS A 75 -16.15 6.53 -16.87
CA LYS A 75 -17.61 6.75 -16.86
C LYS A 75 -18.39 5.47 -17.10
N LEU A 76 -18.01 4.69 -18.12
CA LEU A 76 -18.65 3.40 -18.42
C LEU A 76 -18.46 2.38 -17.29
N ARG A 77 -17.27 2.32 -16.66
CA ARG A 77 -17.02 1.43 -15.50
C ARG A 77 -17.90 1.82 -14.30
N TYR A 78 -18.01 3.11 -14.00
CA TYR A 78 -18.84 3.60 -12.89
C TYR A 78 -20.33 3.28 -13.10
N LEU A 79 -20.87 3.59 -14.28
CA LEU A 79 -22.28 3.30 -14.60
C LEU A 79 -22.60 1.80 -14.54
N ALA A 80 -21.67 0.93 -14.95
CA ALA A 80 -21.84 -0.53 -14.83
C ALA A 80 -21.92 -0.99 -13.35
N GLN A 81 -21.14 -0.38 -12.44
CA GLN A 81 -21.22 -0.67 -11.00
C GLN A 81 -22.56 -0.23 -10.41
N VAL A 82 -23.01 0.99 -10.73
CA VAL A 82 -24.32 1.53 -10.34
C VAL A 82 -25.46 0.62 -10.83
N GLN A 83 -25.42 0.23 -12.10
CA GLN A 83 -26.44 -0.64 -12.70
C GLN A 83 -26.46 -2.02 -12.06
N THR A 84 -25.30 -2.61 -11.77
CA THR A 84 -25.17 -3.90 -11.07
C THR A 84 -25.77 -3.81 -9.66
N ARG A 85 -25.45 -2.73 -8.92
CA ARG A 85 -25.97 -2.47 -7.58
C ARG A 85 -27.50 -2.39 -7.57
N ILE A 86 -28.11 -1.64 -8.50
CA ILE A 86 -29.57 -1.50 -8.60
C ILE A 86 -30.23 -2.83 -8.99
N ARG A 87 -29.70 -3.52 -10.00
CA ARG A 87 -30.25 -4.81 -10.47
C ARG A 87 -30.18 -5.92 -9.43
N GLY A 88 -29.26 -5.83 -8.45
CA GLY A 88 -29.23 -6.72 -7.30
C GLY A 88 -30.51 -6.69 -6.43
N PHE A 89 -31.23 -5.57 -6.40
CA PHE A 89 -32.51 -5.42 -5.70
C PHE A 89 -33.74 -5.66 -6.58
N TRP A 90 -33.55 -6.03 -7.85
CA TRP A 90 -34.66 -6.36 -8.73
C TRP A 90 -35.30 -7.69 -8.30
N SER A 91 -36.48 -7.57 -7.70
CA SER A 91 -37.39 -8.69 -7.46
C SER A 91 -38.39 -8.69 -8.61
N GLY A 92 -37.95 -9.22 -9.75
CA GLY A 92 -38.74 -9.25 -10.98
C GLY A 92 -40.14 -9.80 -10.73
N ALA A 93 -41.14 -9.13 -11.30
CA ALA A 93 -42.53 -9.53 -11.20
C ALA A 93 -42.74 -10.96 -11.75
N PRO A 94 -43.77 -11.71 -11.29
CA PRO A 94 -44.02 -13.12 -11.65
C PRO A 94 -44.52 -13.31 -13.10
N PHE A 95 -44.17 -12.40 -13.99
CA PHE A 95 -44.55 -12.35 -15.39
C PHE A 95 -43.48 -13.04 -16.24
N GLY A 96 -43.88 -14.10 -16.96
CA GLY A 96 -43.01 -14.73 -17.95
C GLY A 96 -42.68 -13.79 -19.12
N LYS A 97 -41.67 -14.15 -19.92
CA LYS A 97 -41.17 -13.37 -21.07
C LYS A 97 -42.22 -13.04 -22.15
N ASN A 98 -43.40 -13.68 -22.10
CA ASN A 98 -44.53 -13.48 -23.03
C ASN A 98 -45.68 -12.65 -22.40
N SER A 99 -45.43 -11.94 -21.30
CA SER A 99 -46.43 -11.07 -20.66
C SER A 99 -46.78 -9.86 -21.53
N PRO A 100 -48.05 -9.39 -21.55
CA PRO A 100 -48.43 -8.17 -22.27
C PRO A 100 -47.95 -6.86 -21.60
N VAL A 101 -47.36 -6.94 -20.40
CA VAL A 101 -46.73 -5.80 -19.70
C VAL A 101 -45.55 -5.27 -20.53
N ARG A 102 -45.37 -3.94 -20.58
CA ARG A 102 -44.28 -3.31 -21.35
C ARG A 102 -43.05 -3.05 -20.45
N PRO A 103 -41.86 -2.79 -21.01
CA PRO A 103 -40.75 -2.29 -20.20
C PRO A 103 -41.09 -0.93 -19.57
N VAL A 104 -40.68 -0.73 -18.32
CA VAL A 104 -40.74 0.57 -17.62
C VAL A 104 -39.39 1.27 -17.74
N GLU A 105 -39.40 2.56 -18.07
CA GLU A 105 -38.20 3.38 -18.19
C GLU A 105 -38.20 4.45 -17.10
N LEU A 106 -37.20 4.39 -16.23
CA LEU A 106 -36.95 5.37 -15.17
C LEU A 106 -35.83 6.33 -15.58
N LEU A 107 -35.90 7.57 -15.13
CA LEU A 107 -34.81 8.54 -15.16
C LEU A 107 -34.59 9.09 -13.77
N PHE A 108 -33.32 9.18 -13.33
CA PHE A 108 -32.96 9.80 -12.07
C PHE A 108 -31.62 10.54 -12.16
N ARG A 109 -31.41 11.49 -11.24
CA ARG A 109 -30.14 12.20 -11.12
C ARG A 109 -29.29 11.56 -10.02
N LEU A 110 -28.11 11.11 -10.38
CA LEU A 110 -27.09 10.60 -9.48
C LEU A 110 -26.10 11.72 -9.16
N ASN A 111 -25.93 12.05 -7.89
CA ASN A 111 -24.96 13.06 -7.42
C ASN A 111 -23.60 12.41 -7.13
N ARG A 112 -22.53 13.23 -7.10
CA ARG A 112 -21.15 12.79 -6.85
C ARG A 112 -20.95 11.93 -5.59
N ASP A 113 -21.77 12.14 -4.56
CA ASP A 113 -21.76 11.42 -3.28
C ASP A 113 -22.51 10.08 -3.29
N GLY A 114 -23.05 9.65 -4.44
CA GLY A 114 -23.82 8.41 -4.57
C GLY A 114 -25.29 8.54 -4.14
N ARG A 115 -25.79 9.75 -3.88
CA ARG A 115 -27.21 10.01 -3.60
C ARG A 115 -28.01 10.17 -4.89
N ILE A 116 -29.28 9.77 -4.83
CA ILE A 116 -30.22 9.87 -5.95
C ILE A 116 -31.23 10.99 -5.67
N ASP A 117 -31.36 11.91 -6.61
CA ASP A 117 -32.40 12.93 -6.66
C ASP A 117 -33.38 12.66 -7.80
N LYS A 118 -34.62 13.15 -7.66
CA LYS A 118 -35.61 13.28 -8.74
C LYS A 118 -35.82 11.99 -9.56
N ILE A 119 -36.10 10.88 -8.90
CA ILE A 119 -36.52 9.65 -9.58
C ILE A 119 -37.89 9.87 -10.23
N ALA A 120 -37.99 9.67 -11.54
CA ALA A 120 -39.23 9.77 -12.30
C ALA A 120 -39.39 8.55 -13.22
N ILE A 121 -40.65 8.15 -13.46
CA ILE A 121 -41.01 7.23 -14.54
C ILE A 121 -41.12 8.08 -15.82
N THR A 122 -40.23 7.87 -16.78
CA THR A 122 -40.29 8.51 -18.10
C THR A 122 -41.32 7.82 -18.99
N LYS A 123 -41.49 6.50 -18.81
CA LYS A 123 -42.42 5.67 -19.58
C LYS A 123 -42.94 4.53 -18.70
N SER A 124 -44.25 4.54 -18.47
CA SER A 124 -44.94 3.49 -17.72
C SER A 124 -45.02 2.19 -18.51
N SER A 125 -44.97 1.06 -17.81
CA SER A 125 -45.24 -0.27 -18.37
C SER A 125 -46.70 -0.49 -18.76
N GLY A 126 -47.62 0.32 -18.22
CA GLY A 126 -49.06 0.09 -18.24
C GLY A 126 -49.58 -0.78 -17.09
N ASP A 127 -48.71 -1.15 -16.13
CA ASP A 127 -49.06 -1.86 -14.90
C ASP A 127 -48.46 -1.12 -13.68
N ASP A 128 -49.31 -0.54 -12.84
CA ASP A 128 -48.88 0.29 -11.70
C ASP A 128 -48.05 -0.52 -10.67
N TYR A 129 -48.30 -1.82 -10.53
CA TYR A 129 -47.57 -2.67 -9.60
C TYR A 129 -46.13 -2.91 -10.09
N TYR A 130 -45.97 -3.13 -11.39
CA TYR A 130 -44.67 -3.27 -12.04
C TYR A 130 -43.86 -1.98 -12.00
N ASP A 131 -44.49 -0.84 -12.28
CA ASP A 131 -43.86 0.49 -12.19
C ASP A 131 -43.41 0.81 -10.75
N MET A 132 -44.26 0.53 -9.76
CA MET A 132 -43.93 0.72 -8.34
C MET A 132 -42.83 -0.25 -7.86
N ALA A 133 -42.75 -1.46 -8.42
CA ALA A 133 -41.64 -2.38 -8.14
C ALA A 133 -40.31 -1.83 -8.66
N ALA A 134 -40.29 -1.25 -9.87
CA ALA A 134 -39.09 -0.63 -10.44
C ALA A 134 -38.61 0.57 -9.61
N LEU A 135 -39.53 1.45 -9.18
CA LEU A 135 -39.22 2.55 -8.26
C LEU A 135 -38.65 2.05 -6.93
N ARG A 136 -39.28 1.05 -6.31
CA ARG A 136 -38.82 0.44 -5.05
C ARG A 136 -37.42 -0.16 -5.20
N THR A 137 -37.10 -0.78 -6.32
CA THR A 137 -35.77 -1.35 -6.60
C THR A 137 -34.67 -0.29 -6.65
N VAL A 138 -34.91 0.85 -7.31
CA VAL A 138 -33.95 1.98 -7.30
C VAL A 138 -33.78 2.54 -5.88
N GLN A 139 -34.88 2.73 -5.15
CA GLN A 139 -34.84 3.21 -3.75
C GLN A 139 -34.09 2.25 -2.81
N SER A 140 -34.28 0.93 -2.97
CA SER A 140 -33.63 -0.10 -2.15
C SER A 140 -32.12 -0.21 -2.41
N ALA A 141 -31.64 0.28 -3.55
CA ALA A 141 -30.23 0.26 -3.91
C ALA A 141 -29.37 1.30 -3.18
N ILE A 142 -30.01 2.34 -2.62
CA ILE A 142 -29.37 3.46 -1.92
C ILE A 142 -28.71 2.97 -0.61
N PRO A 143 -27.48 3.40 -0.28
CA PRO A 143 -26.60 4.29 -1.06
C PRO A 143 -25.96 3.58 -2.26
N LEU A 144 -25.81 4.33 -3.37
CA LEU A 144 -25.03 3.90 -4.52
C LEU A 144 -23.54 4.24 -4.33
N PRO A 145 -22.62 3.64 -5.11
CA PRO A 145 -21.21 4.01 -5.09
C PRO A 145 -21.03 5.52 -5.40
N PRO A 146 -20.15 6.24 -4.68
CA PRO A 146 -19.79 7.62 -5.04
C PRO A 146 -19.05 7.66 -6.37
N MET A 147 -19.12 8.79 -7.07
CA MET A 147 -18.39 8.99 -8.32
C MET A 147 -16.87 9.02 -8.06
N PRO A 148 -16.04 8.46 -8.96
CA PRO A 148 -14.60 8.61 -8.91
C PRO A 148 -14.16 10.09 -8.82
N PRO A 149 -13.08 10.40 -8.09
CA PRO A 149 -12.60 11.78 -7.95
C PRO A 149 -12.15 12.40 -9.28
N ASP A 150 -11.82 11.57 -10.27
CA ASP A 150 -11.30 11.96 -11.58
C ASP A 150 -12.39 12.39 -12.57
N MET A 151 -13.67 12.08 -12.31
CA MET A 151 -14.78 12.53 -13.16
C MET A 151 -15.01 14.03 -13.02
N SER A 152 -15.23 14.73 -14.13
CA SER A 152 -15.45 16.17 -14.14
C SER A 152 -16.88 16.59 -13.75
N GLU A 153 -17.86 15.68 -13.76
CA GLU A 153 -19.26 16.04 -13.50
C GLU A 153 -19.66 16.02 -12.01
N ASP A 154 -20.50 17.00 -11.61
CA ASP A 154 -21.13 17.05 -10.29
C ASP A 154 -22.31 16.07 -10.14
N TYR A 155 -22.98 15.77 -11.26
CA TYR A 155 -24.12 14.87 -11.33
C TYR A 155 -24.25 14.21 -12.71
N LEU A 156 -24.87 13.03 -12.74
CA LEU A 156 -25.19 12.28 -13.96
C LEU A 156 -26.69 11.99 -14.00
N ASN A 157 -27.34 12.29 -15.13
CA ASN A 157 -28.69 11.81 -15.40
C ASN A 157 -28.59 10.39 -15.96
N TYR A 158 -29.16 9.40 -15.28
CA TYR A 158 -29.08 8.00 -15.68
C TYR A 158 -30.48 7.43 -15.93
N GLY A 159 -30.66 6.91 -17.14
CA GLY A 159 -31.86 6.17 -17.54
C GLY A 159 -31.71 4.69 -17.26
N LEU A 160 -32.73 4.06 -16.68
CA LEU A 160 -32.75 2.63 -16.39
C LEU A 160 -34.07 2.01 -16.84
N THR A 161 -33.97 0.98 -17.67
CA THR A 161 -35.11 0.20 -18.15
C THR A 161 -35.18 -1.15 -17.44
N PHE A 162 -36.38 -1.56 -17.05
CA PHE A 162 -36.68 -2.91 -16.55
C PHE A 162 -37.68 -3.58 -17.49
N SER A 163 -37.33 -4.78 -17.98
CA SER A 163 -38.17 -5.54 -18.93
C SER A 163 -38.85 -6.75 -18.26
N PRO A 164 -40.11 -7.08 -18.59
CA PRO A 164 -40.75 -8.29 -18.05
C PRO A 164 -40.02 -9.57 -18.47
N GLY A 165 -39.82 -10.49 -17.52
CA GLY A 165 -39.00 -11.68 -17.72
C GLY A 165 -37.48 -11.44 -17.82
N GLU A 166 -37.00 -10.25 -17.46
CA GLU A 166 -35.58 -9.93 -17.32
C GLU A 166 -34.98 -10.62 -16.07
N GLU A 167 -34.03 -11.52 -16.31
CA GLU A 167 -33.26 -12.20 -15.27
C GLU A 167 -32.21 -11.24 -14.66
N ARG A 168 -31.61 -11.59 -13.52
CA ARG A 168 -30.66 -10.75 -12.73
C ARG A 168 -29.29 -10.50 -13.41
N THR A 169 -29.25 -10.37 -14.73
CA THR A 169 -28.04 -10.18 -15.53
C THR A 169 -27.96 -8.75 -16.09
N LEU A 170 -26.75 -8.33 -16.47
CA LEU A 170 -26.53 -7.07 -17.20
C LEU A 170 -27.22 -7.12 -18.58
N PRO A 171 -27.65 -5.98 -19.15
CA PRO A 171 -28.25 -5.97 -20.48
C PRO A 171 -27.31 -6.57 -21.53
N SER A 172 -27.87 -7.23 -22.53
CA SER A 172 -27.13 -7.91 -23.61
C SER A 172 -26.13 -6.99 -24.31
N GLU A 173 -26.53 -5.75 -24.61
CA GLU A 173 -25.69 -4.75 -25.28
C GLU A 173 -24.42 -4.42 -24.46
N PHE A 174 -24.58 -4.14 -23.16
CA PHE A 174 -23.43 -3.90 -22.26
C PHE A 174 -22.59 -5.16 -22.09
N ARG A 175 -23.21 -6.35 -22.01
CA ARG A 175 -22.49 -7.63 -21.92
C ARG A 175 -21.65 -7.89 -23.18
N GLU A 176 -22.18 -7.63 -24.37
CA GLU A 176 -21.48 -7.81 -25.64
C GLU A 176 -20.32 -6.82 -25.80
N ILE A 177 -20.55 -5.53 -25.49
CA ILE A 177 -19.50 -4.50 -25.48
C ILE A 177 -18.39 -4.85 -24.47
N LEU A 178 -18.73 -5.32 -23.26
CA LEU A 178 -17.74 -5.74 -22.27
C LEU A 178 -16.95 -6.97 -22.72
N LEU A 179 -17.61 -7.99 -23.29
CA LEU A 179 -16.95 -9.19 -23.80
C LEU A 179 -16.06 -8.90 -25.03
N ASP A 180 -16.47 -8.03 -25.96
CA ASP A 180 -15.61 -7.67 -27.09
C ASP A 180 -14.41 -6.83 -26.65
N ASN A 181 -14.59 -5.86 -25.75
CA ASN A 181 -13.46 -5.14 -25.14
C ASN A 181 -12.50 -6.10 -24.41
N GLN A 182 -13.02 -7.12 -23.71
CA GLN A 182 -12.19 -8.14 -23.08
C GLN A 182 -11.45 -8.99 -24.13
N LYS A 183 -12.14 -9.48 -25.17
CA LYS A 183 -11.53 -10.25 -26.28
C LYS A 183 -10.49 -9.43 -27.05
N ARG A 184 -10.71 -8.12 -27.21
CA ARG A 184 -9.76 -7.19 -27.84
C ARG A 184 -8.50 -7.07 -26.98
N ARG A 185 -8.65 -6.75 -25.69
CA ARG A 185 -7.53 -6.70 -24.73
C ARG A 185 -6.74 -8.01 -24.66
N GLU A 186 -7.41 -9.15 -24.73
CA GLU A 186 -6.74 -10.45 -24.70
C GLU A 186 -5.97 -10.73 -26.01
N ARG A 187 -6.52 -10.36 -27.17
CA ARG A 187 -5.77 -10.39 -28.44
C ARG A 187 -4.56 -9.46 -28.41
N ASP A 188 -4.72 -8.25 -27.88
CA ASP A 188 -3.65 -7.25 -27.77
C ASP A 188 -2.53 -7.74 -26.82
N ARG A 189 -2.89 -8.40 -25.71
CA ARG A 189 -1.95 -9.07 -24.79
C ARG A 189 -1.16 -10.18 -25.47
N ILE A 190 -1.85 -11.12 -26.13
CA ILE A 190 -1.21 -12.24 -26.83
C ILE A 190 -0.26 -11.72 -27.93
N ALA A 191 -0.64 -10.64 -28.64
CA ALA A 191 0.23 -10.01 -29.63
C ALA A 191 1.49 -9.39 -29.00
N ALA A 192 1.36 -8.72 -27.85
CA ALA A 192 2.51 -8.19 -27.08
C ALA A 192 3.41 -9.32 -26.56
N ASP A 193 2.85 -10.42 -26.06
CA ASP A 193 3.60 -11.60 -25.62
C ASP A 193 4.43 -12.22 -26.73
N ILE A 194 3.85 -12.37 -27.92
CA ILE A 194 4.56 -12.88 -29.09
C ILE A 194 5.74 -11.95 -29.43
N ARG A 195 5.53 -10.63 -29.54
CA ARG A 195 6.61 -9.66 -29.83
C ARG A 195 7.75 -9.74 -28.82
N LEU A 196 7.43 -9.75 -27.53
CA LEU A 196 8.41 -9.80 -26.45
C LEU A 196 9.18 -11.13 -26.42
N SER A 197 8.53 -12.25 -26.78
CA SER A 197 9.21 -13.55 -26.91
C SER A 197 10.14 -13.65 -28.14
N THR A 198 9.78 -13.00 -29.26
CA THR A 198 10.55 -13.06 -30.52
C THR A 198 11.85 -12.25 -30.49
N ASN A 199 11.99 -11.27 -29.60
CA ASN A 199 13.22 -10.50 -29.43
C ASN A 199 13.96 -10.98 -28.16
N PRO A 200 15.16 -11.59 -28.27
CA PRO A 200 15.86 -12.18 -27.12
C PRO A 200 16.25 -11.14 -26.06
N ARG A 201 16.49 -9.87 -26.45
CA ARG A 201 16.76 -8.77 -25.51
C ARG A 201 15.51 -8.42 -24.70
N ASN A 202 14.35 -8.37 -25.34
CA ASN A 202 13.08 -8.07 -24.67
C ASN A 202 12.67 -9.22 -23.72
N ASN A 203 12.90 -10.47 -24.13
CA ASN A 203 12.67 -11.64 -23.28
C ASN A 203 13.58 -11.62 -22.03
N ALA A 204 14.86 -11.27 -22.18
CA ALA A 204 15.76 -11.08 -21.05
C ALA A 204 15.28 -9.98 -20.08
N CYS A 205 14.82 -8.83 -20.60
CA CYS A 205 14.25 -7.75 -19.79
C CYS A 205 12.96 -8.17 -19.06
N ARG A 206 12.07 -8.91 -19.73
CA ARG A 206 10.87 -9.51 -19.11
C ARG A 206 11.24 -10.40 -17.92
N ASN A 207 12.12 -11.38 -18.14
CA ASN A 207 12.53 -12.34 -17.12
C ASN A 207 13.18 -11.65 -15.92
N HIS A 208 13.94 -10.56 -16.15
CA HIS A 208 14.50 -9.75 -15.07
C HIS A 208 13.42 -9.02 -14.26
N LEU A 209 12.43 -8.39 -14.91
CA LEU A 209 11.30 -7.76 -14.22
C LEU A 209 10.47 -8.78 -13.42
N GLU A 210 10.23 -9.97 -13.96
CA GLU A 210 9.53 -11.07 -13.28
C GLU A 210 10.30 -11.59 -12.06
N ALA A 211 11.62 -11.75 -12.17
CA ALA A 211 12.47 -12.09 -11.02
C ALA A 211 12.39 -11.02 -9.91
N SER A 212 12.46 -9.73 -10.28
CA SER A 212 12.29 -8.61 -9.34
C SER A 212 10.90 -8.59 -8.67
N PHE A 213 9.84 -8.98 -9.38
CA PHE A 213 8.50 -9.11 -8.80
C PHE A 213 8.44 -10.18 -7.69
N LEU A 214 9.07 -11.33 -7.91
CA LEU A 214 9.12 -12.43 -6.94
C LEU A 214 9.89 -12.00 -5.69
N ILE A 215 11.06 -11.37 -5.86
CA ILE A 215 11.86 -10.81 -4.76
C ILE A 215 11.01 -9.86 -3.92
N VAL A 216 10.37 -8.86 -4.53
CA VAL A 216 9.59 -7.84 -3.82
C VAL A 216 8.39 -8.43 -3.05
N GLN A 217 7.80 -9.52 -3.55
CA GLN A 217 6.68 -10.18 -2.90
C GLN A 217 7.08 -10.89 -1.60
N ASP A 218 8.23 -11.57 -1.60
CA ASP A 218 8.68 -12.44 -0.51
C ASP A 218 9.67 -11.76 0.46
N ILE A 219 9.99 -10.47 0.25
CA ILE A 219 10.81 -9.67 1.19
C ILE A 219 10.20 -9.70 2.61
N PRO A 220 10.95 -10.07 3.66
CA PRO A 220 10.53 -9.95 5.05
C PRO A 220 10.45 -8.48 5.49
N ASP A 221 9.63 -8.20 6.52
CA ASP A 221 9.37 -6.82 6.96
C ASP A 221 10.38 -6.31 8.00
N THR A 222 11.65 -6.26 7.60
CA THR A 222 12.82 -5.93 8.45
C THR A 222 13.63 -4.74 7.89
N GLN A 223 14.59 -4.23 8.66
CA GLN A 223 15.30 -2.97 8.37
C GLN A 223 16.34 -3.11 7.25
N GLU A 224 17.06 -4.21 7.20
CA GLU A 224 18.10 -4.51 6.19
C GLU A 224 17.49 -4.68 4.78
N GLU A 225 16.27 -5.22 4.73
CA GLU A 225 15.51 -5.41 3.50
C GLU A 225 14.77 -4.15 3.06
N LEU A 226 14.54 -3.16 3.95
CA LEU A 226 14.14 -1.81 3.54
C LEU A 226 15.27 -1.15 2.73
N ASP A 227 16.52 -1.28 3.18
CA ASP A 227 17.70 -0.75 2.48
C ASP A 227 17.94 -1.49 1.16
N THR A 228 17.66 -2.81 1.12
CA THR A 228 17.65 -3.63 -0.12
C THR A 228 16.54 -3.19 -1.09
N LEU A 229 15.36 -2.87 -0.59
CA LEU A 229 14.23 -2.40 -1.38
C LEU A 229 14.49 -0.97 -1.92
N HIS A 230 15.18 -0.12 -1.16
CA HIS A 230 15.72 1.14 -1.65
C HIS A 230 16.84 0.95 -2.68
N GLN A 231 17.67 -0.09 -2.55
CA GLN A 231 18.66 -0.44 -3.57
C GLN A 231 17.98 -0.86 -4.87
N LEU A 232 16.96 -1.72 -4.80
CA LEU A 232 16.13 -2.08 -5.96
C LEU A 232 15.43 -0.85 -6.56
N LEU A 233 14.95 0.10 -5.76
CA LEU A 233 14.37 1.36 -6.25
C LEU A 233 15.41 2.27 -6.94
N ARG A 234 16.67 2.25 -6.51
CA ARG A 234 17.79 2.95 -7.17
C ARG A 234 18.23 2.28 -8.46
N ASP A 235 18.22 0.95 -8.50
CA ASP A 235 18.64 0.14 -9.65
C ASP A 235 17.53 0.02 -10.72
N LEU A 236 16.27 0.27 -10.34
CA LEU A 236 15.15 0.35 -11.28
C LEU A 236 15.12 1.72 -11.99
N PRO A 237 14.95 1.75 -13.32
CA PRO A 237 14.90 2.99 -14.09
C PRO A 237 13.74 3.90 -13.63
N ALA A 238 14.03 5.20 -13.47
CA ALA A 238 13.01 6.23 -13.41
C ALA A 238 12.16 6.17 -14.70
N ALA A 239 10.89 5.77 -14.56
CA ALA A 239 10.13 5.13 -15.62
C ALA A 239 9.46 6.08 -16.65
N ASP A 240 10.00 7.30 -16.84
CA ASP A 240 9.20 8.43 -17.36
C ASP A 240 9.50 8.83 -18.82
N GLU A 241 10.77 8.97 -19.24
CA GLU A 241 11.08 9.54 -20.58
C GLU A 241 11.77 8.60 -21.58
N ARG A 242 12.51 7.56 -21.15
CA ARG A 242 13.27 6.67 -22.09
C ARG A 242 12.58 5.36 -22.48
N MET A 243 11.50 4.94 -21.81
CA MET A 243 10.68 3.83 -22.33
C MET A 243 9.90 4.21 -23.59
N ALA A 244 9.60 5.50 -23.79
CA ALA A 244 9.03 6.00 -25.05
C ALA A 244 10.05 6.00 -26.21
N ALA A 245 11.36 6.06 -25.90
CA ALA A 245 12.46 6.11 -26.87
C ALA A 245 12.94 4.74 -27.36
N PHE A 246 12.42 3.64 -26.81
CA PHE A 246 12.68 2.27 -27.25
C PHE A 246 11.38 1.60 -27.73
N GLU A 247 11.49 0.69 -28.69
CA GLU A 247 10.37 -0.08 -29.28
C GLU A 247 9.80 -1.16 -28.33
N VAL A 248 9.75 -0.88 -27.03
CA VAL A 248 9.40 -1.85 -25.98
C VAL A 248 8.30 -1.31 -25.05
N TRP A 249 7.32 -0.63 -25.66
CA TRP A 249 6.10 -0.14 -25.00
C TRP A 249 5.34 -1.29 -24.29
N ASP A 250 5.48 -2.52 -24.81
CA ASP A 250 4.88 -3.73 -24.27
C ASP A 250 5.40 -4.11 -22.85
N LEU A 251 6.55 -3.59 -22.38
CA LEU A 251 7.05 -3.81 -21.00
C LEU A 251 6.70 -2.68 -20.01
N GLN A 252 6.28 -1.51 -20.49
CA GLN A 252 5.99 -0.35 -19.63
C GLN A 252 4.96 -0.64 -18.51
N PRO A 253 3.86 -1.39 -18.76
CA PRO A 253 2.92 -1.76 -17.69
C PRO A 253 3.54 -2.66 -16.61
N MET A 254 4.49 -3.53 -16.98
CA MET A 254 5.20 -4.39 -16.02
C MET A 254 6.11 -3.57 -15.12
N ALA A 255 6.89 -2.65 -15.71
CA ALA A 255 7.77 -1.74 -14.95
C ALA A 255 6.98 -0.83 -13.99
N GLN A 256 5.86 -0.25 -14.44
CA GLN A 256 4.98 0.57 -13.61
C GLN A 256 4.36 -0.24 -12.45
N HIS A 257 3.89 -1.47 -12.70
CA HIS A 257 3.34 -2.32 -11.66
C HIS A 257 4.40 -2.77 -10.64
N LEU A 258 5.65 -2.97 -11.06
CA LEU A 258 6.77 -3.30 -10.16
C LEU A 258 7.09 -2.11 -9.24
N TYR A 259 7.23 -0.92 -9.81
CA TYR A 259 7.47 0.32 -9.07
C TYR A 259 6.39 0.58 -8.01
N GLN A 260 5.11 0.43 -8.39
CA GLN A 260 3.99 0.57 -7.45
C GLN A 260 4.00 -0.49 -6.34
N ARG A 261 4.34 -1.76 -6.64
CA ARG A 261 4.49 -2.77 -5.59
C ARG A 261 5.61 -2.44 -4.61
N ILE A 262 6.73 -1.92 -5.12
CA ILE A 262 7.89 -1.56 -4.30
C ILE A 262 7.53 -0.43 -3.33
N ILE A 263 6.91 0.66 -3.79
CA ILE A 263 6.44 1.76 -2.90
C ILE A 263 5.48 1.24 -1.83
N ASN A 264 4.45 0.47 -2.23
CA ASN A 264 3.47 -0.06 -1.28
C ASN A 264 4.11 -0.98 -0.21
N LYS A 265 5.11 -1.78 -0.62
CA LYS A 265 5.88 -2.65 0.28
C LYS A 265 6.80 -1.82 1.19
N GLU A 266 7.42 -0.77 0.68
CA GLU A 266 8.22 0.19 1.47
C GLU A 266 7.40 0.83 2.60
N GLU A 267 6.19 1.31 2.29
CA GLU A 267 5.27 1.88 3.29
C GLU A 267 4.84 0.83 4.33
N GLN A 268 4.55 -0.40 3.90
CA GLN A 268 4.21 -1.51 4.78
C GLN A 268 5.34 -1.82 5.77
N ILE A 269 6.58 -1.92 5.27
CA ILE A 269 7.78 -2.19 6.08
C ILE A 269 8.02 -1.03 7.06
N LYS A 270 8.04 0.23 6.59
CA LYS A 270 8.16 1.42 7.46
C LYS A 270 7.11 1.45 8.57
N LYS A 271 5.85 1.12 8.26
CA LYS A 271 4.75 1.10 9.24
C LYS A 271 4.97 0.02 10.30
N ARG A 272 5.50 -1.16 9.94
CA ARG A 272 5.85 -2.23 10.89
C ARG A 272 7.06 -1.86 11.74
N LEU A 273 8.13 -1.35 11.13
CA LEU A 273 9.33 -0.89 11.84
C LEU A 273 9.01 0.24 12.84
N ALA A 274 8.16 1.20 12.45
CA ALA A 274 7.65 2.23 13.37
C ALA A 274 6.76 1.67 14.50
N GLY A 275 6.17 0.48 14.32
CA GLY A 275 5.54 -0.27 15.41
C GLY A 275 6.58 -0.90 16.35
N VAL A 276 7.53 -1.64 15.81
CA VAL A 276 8.62 -2.31 16.56
C VAL A 276 9.45 -1.32 17.36
N ASN A 277 9.87 -0.21 16.76
CA ASN A 277 10.67 0.84 17.43
C ASN A 277 9.88 1.49 18.58
N ARG A 278 8.58 1.80 18.39
CA ARG A 278 7.73 2.28 19.50
C ARG A 278 7.60 1.26 20.63
N MET A 279 7.51 -0.03 20.29
CA MET A 279 7.45 -1.11 21.27
C MET A 279 8.76 -1.24 22.06
N GLN A 280 9.92 -1.17 21.40
CA GLN A 280 11.24 -1.16 22.03
C GLN A 280 11.43 0.08 22.93
N GLN A 281 11.02 1.26 22.46
CA GLN A 281 11.04 2.50 23.26
C GLN A 281 10.16 2.38 24.51
N PHE A 282 8.96 1.79 24.38
CA PHE A 282 8.09 1.50 25.52
C PHE A 282 8.73 0.52 26.50
N GLU A 283 9.38 -0.55 26.03
CA GLU A 283 10.09 -1.49 26.91
C GLU A 283 11.23 -0.81 27.67
N VAL A 284 12.09 -0.03 26.98
CA VAL A 284 13.20 0.70 27.63
C VAL A 284 12.68 1.71 28.66
N ALA A 285 11.61 2.45 28.34
CA ALA A 285 10.98 3.37 29.29
C ALA A 285 10.34 2.63 30.48
N CYS A 286 9.71 1.47 30.23
CA CYS A 286 9.11 0.64 31.25
C CYS A 286 10.15 0.08 32.23
N GLU A 287 11.34 -0.31 31.77
CA GLU A 287 12.44 -0.71 32.66
C GLU A 287 12.92 0.43 33.57
N GLN A 288 12.99 1.66 33.05
CA GLN A 288 13.32 2.85 33.85
C GLN A 288 12.24 3.14 34.90
N ILE A 289 10.95 2.99 34.53
CA ILE A 289 9.82 3.13 35.47
C ILE A 289 9.86 2.05 36.55
N ILE A 290 10.05 0.79 36.20
CA ILE A 290 10.04 -0.34 37.15
C ILE A 290 11.25 -0.28 38.10
N SER A 291 12.44 0.05 37.59
CA SER A 291 13.66 0.14 38.42
C SER A 291 13.66 1.34 39.37
N GLY A 292 13.00 2.45 39.01
CA GLY A 292 12.81 3.61 39.88
C GLY A 292 11.63 3.51 40.86
N ALA A 293 10.71 2.56 40.64
CA ALA A 293 9.48 2.41 41.43
C ALA A 293 9.57 1.32 42.51
N LYS A 294 8.61 1.33 43.44
CA LYS A 294 8.40 0.24 44.41
C LYS A 294 7.62 -0.94 43.79
N PHE A 295 7.93 -1.32 42.56
CA PHE A 295 7.24 -2.42 41.86
C PHE A 295 7.95 -3.77 42.16
N PRO A 296 7.23 -4.85 42.53
CA PRO A 296 7.85 -6.15 42.79
C PRO A 296 8.42 -6.80 41.51
N LEU A 297 9.75 -6.84 41.38
CA LEU A 297 10.44 -7.34 40.17
C LEU A 297 10.02 -8.77 39.75
N HIS A 298 9.67 -9.65 40.70
CA HIS A 298 9.22 -11.01 40.40
C HIS A 298 7.88 -11.06 39.65
N LEU A 299 7.03 -10.01 39.77
CA LEU A 299 5.75 -9.91 39.06
C LEU A 299 5.87 -9.24 37.68
N ARG A 300 7.06 -8.74 37.29
CA ARG A 300 7.24 -7.95 36.05
C ARG A 300 6.78 -8.68 34.80
N ASN A 301 7.11 -9.97 34.71
CA ASN A 301 6.85 -10.83 33.55
C ASN A 301 5.63 -11.75 33.74
N GLU A 302 4.93 -11.67 34.88
CA GLU A 302 3.70 -12.42 35.10
C GLU A 302 2.63 -11.99 34.08
N SER A 303 2.04 -12.97 33.39
CA SER A 303 1.07 -12.78 32.32
C SER A 303 -0.22 -12.15 32.83
N VAL A 304 -0.83 -11.29 32.00
CA VAL A 304 -2.15 -10.70 32.24
C VAL A 304 -3.06 -11.03 31.06
N SER A 305 -4.34 -11.28 31.35
CA SER A 305 -5.36 -11.56 30.33
C SER A 305 -5.64 -10.30 29.49
N SER A 306 -4.91 -10.16 28.38
CA SER A 306 -4.94 -9.01 27.46
C SER A 306 -4.50 -9.44 26.06
N THR A 307 -5.08 -8.84 25.01
CA THR A 307 -4.61 -8.99 23.62
C THR A 307 -3.52 -7.99 23.28
N ARG A 308 -3.49 -6.82 23.95
CA ARG A 308 -2.49 -5.76 23.75
C ARG A 308 -1.14 -6.06 24.39
N HIS A 309 -0.07 -5.66 23.69
CA HIS A 309 1.30 -5.94 24.10
C HIS A 309 1.71 -5.15 25.35
N GLU A 310 1.21 -3.91 25.45
CA GLU A 310 1.44 -2.93 26.50
C GLU A 310 0.81 -3.33 27.85
N THR A 311 -0.19 -4.22 27.83
CA THR A 311 -0.89 -4.71 29.04
C THR A 311 -0.84 -6.23 29.18
N LYS A 312 0.06 -6.90 28.45
CA LYS A 312 0.21 -8.37 28.44
C LYS A 312 0.89 -8.94 29.70
N THR A 313 1.56 -8.12 30.49
CA THR A 313 2.13 -8.50 31.80
C THR A 313 1.79 -7.48 32.88
N LEU A 314 1.89 -7.86 34.15
CA LEU A 314 1.66 -6.93 35.27
C LEU A 314 2.64 -5.75 35.26
N GLY A 315 3.93 -5.99 34.96
CA GLY A 315 4.93 -4.93 34.84
C GLY A 315 4.58 -3.91 33.75
N ARG A 316 4.22 -4.38 32.55
CA ARG A 316 3.84 -3.49 31.44
C ARG A 316 2.51 -2.78 31.68
N THR A 317 1.55 -3.45 32.33
CA THR A 317 0.30 -2.85 32.82
C THR A 317 0.56 -1.68 33.76
N TYR A 318 1.49 -1.86 34.73
CA TYR A 318 1.93 -0.81 35.63
C TYR A 318 2.58 0.35 34.86
N CYS A 319 3.52 0.07 33.96
CA CYS A 319 4.16 1.08 33.11
C CYS A 319 3.15 1.88 32.28
N THR A 320 2.18 1.22 31.65
CA THR A 320 1.09 1.84 30.88
C THR A 320 0.29 2.83 31.74
N ALA A 321 -0.03 2.45 32.98
CA ALA A 321 -0.76 3.33 33.91
C ALA A 321 0.07 4.55 34.35
N VAL A 322 1.39 4.39 34.50
CA VAL A 322 2.32 5.49 34.83
C VAL A 322 2.50 6.44 33.65
N ASP A 323 2.76 5.91 32.44
CA ASP A 323 2.96 6.68 31.20
C ASP A 323 1.69 7.46 30.77
N GLY A 324 0.51 6.98 31.14
CA GLY A 324 -0.75 7.75 31.04
C GLY A 324 -0.73 9.11 31.78
N GLY A 325 0.25 9.33 32.66
CA GLY A 325 0.40 10.53 33.48
C GLY A 325 -0.40 10.47 34.78
N GLY A 326 -0.67 9.27 35.27
CA GLY A 326 -1.32 9.02 36.56
C GLY A 326 -0.32 8.84 37.70
N THR A 327 -0.75 9.14 38.92
CA THR A 327 -0.13 8.54 40.11
C THR A 327 -0.63 7.11 40.24
N VAL A 328 0.31 6.17 40.35
CA VAL A 328 0.04 4.73 40.40
C VAL A 328 0.62 4.14 41.67
N ASP A 329 -0.17 3.31 42.36
CA ASP A 329 0.26 2.55 43.52
C ASP A 329 -0.11 1.07 43.31
N PHE A 330 0.87 0.18 43.45
CA PHE A 330 0.71 -1.25 43.25
C PHE A 330 0.92 -1.98 44.58
N ARG A 331 -0.07 -2.75 45.01
CA ARG A 331 -0.03 -3.48 46.29
C ARG A 331 -0.48 -4.92 46.09
N ILE A 332 0.34 -5.85 46.55
CA ILE A 332 -0.10 -7.23 46.77
C ILE A 332 -0.92 -7.24 48.06
N THR A 333 -2.15 -7.74 48.01
CA THR A 333 -3.07 -7.74 49.16
C THR A 333 -2.83 -8.97 50.04
N ASP A 334 -2.52 -10.10 49.42
CA ASP A 334 -2.13 -11.35 50.08
C ASP A 334 -1.36 -12.24 49.09
N ASP A 335 -0.09 -12.51 49.43
CA ASP A 335 0.80 -13.35 48.64
C ASP A 335 0.25 -14.79 48.49
N LYS A 336 -0.55 -15.28 49.46
CA LYS A 336 -1.06 -16.66 49.46
C LYS A 336 -2.30 -16.84 48.58
N SER A 337 -3.21 -15.88 48.53
CA SER A 337 -4.40 -15.93 47.66
C SER A 337 -4.16 -15.41 46.24
N SER A 338 -2.93 -14.96 45.94
CA SER A 338 -2.54 -14.41 44.63
C SER A 338 -3.49 -13.29 44.18
N VAL A 339 -3.67 -12.31 45.08
CA VAL A 339 -4.48 -11.10 44.85
C VAL A 339 -3.59 -9.87 44.88
N ALA A 340 -3.63 -9.09 43.80
CA ALA A 340 -2.89 -7.85 43.65
C ALA A 340 -3.84 -6.71 43.27
N SER A 341 -3.46 -5.48 43.58
CA SER A 341 -4.25 -4.29 43.31
C SER A 341 -3.39 -3.21 42.67
N LEU A 342 -3.94 -2.57 41.63
CA LEU A 342 -3.35 -1.44 40.93
C LEU A 342 -4.29 -0.24 41.09
N SER A 343 -3.91 0.69 41.97
CA SER A 343 -4.61 1.96 42.13
C SER A 343 -4.05 2.97 41.14
N VAL A 344 -4.88 3.48 40.24
CA VAL A 344 -4.53 4.48 39.23
C VAL A 344 -5.32 5.76 39.48
N LYS A 345 -4.63 6.89 39.58
CA LYS A 345 -5.23 8.22 39.73
C LYS A 345 -4.63 9.20 38.71
N THR A 346 -5.38 9.44 37.64
CA THR A 346 -5.08 10.41 36.57
C THR A 346 -5.83 11.72 36.83
N ILE A 347 -5.68 12.70 35.93
CA ILE A 347 -6.42 13.97 36.02
C ILE A 347 -7.91 13.73 35.73
N LYS A 348 -8.21 12.84 34.77
CA LYS A 348 -9.58 12.59 34.28
C LYS A 348 -10.31 11.52 35.10
N ARG A 349 -9.60 10.56 35.70
CA ARG A 349 -10.18 9.35 36.32
C ARG A 349 -9.36 8.86 37.51
N SER A 350 -10.04 8.22 38.45
CA SER A 350 -9.41 7.43 39.52
C SER A 350 -10.11 6.08 39.60
N PHE A 351 -9.35 4.99 39.68
CA PHE A 351 -9.89 3.65 39.85
C PHE A 351 -8.85 2.68 40.44
N VAL A 352 -9.33 1.62 41.07
CA VAL A 352 -8.50 0.50 41.54
C VAL A 352 -8.90 -0.75 40.77
N VAL A 353 -7.93 -1.40 40.13
CA VAL A 353 -8.10 -2.71 39.48
C VAL A 353 -7.63 -3.78 40.45
N ILE A 354 -8.50 -4.76 40.75
CA ILE A 354 -8.12 -5.93 41.55
C ILE A 354 -7.87 -7.11 40.59
N PHE A 355 -6.63 -7.58 40.58
CA PHE A 355 -6.21 -8.76 39.85
C PHE A 355 -6.23 -9.98 40.77
N LYS A 356 -6.68 -11.10 40.22
CA LYS A 356 -6.54 -12.41 40.83
C LYS A 356 -5.88 -13.36 39.84
N LYS A 357 -4.95 -14.18 40.30
CA LYS A 357 -4.37 -15.24 39.47
C LYS A 357 -5.45 -16.31 39.21
N LYS A 358 -5.63 -16.70 37.95
CA LYS A 358 -6.60 -17.70 37.50
C LYS A 358 -5.95 -18.63 36.49
N MET A 359 -6.33 -19.90 36.53
CA MET A 359 -5.99 -20.87 35.49
C MET A 359 -6.85 -20.60 34.25
N ASN A 360 -6.20 -20.51 33.09
CA ASN A 360 -6.80 -20.32 31.78
C ASN A 360 -7.15 -21.67 31.13
N GLU A 361 -7.89 -21.66 30.01
CA GLU A 361 -8.33 -22.89 29.32
C GLU A 361 -7.17 -23.75 28.81
N ASP A 362 -6.05 -23.12 28.48
CA ASP A 362 -4.79 -23.76 28.06
C ASP A 362 -3.92 -24.24 29.23
N LEU A 363 -4.48 -24.31 30.45
CA LEU A 363 -3.82 -24.67 31.71
C LEU A 363 -2.72 -23.69 32.17
N THR A 364 -2.52 -22.56 31.48
CA THR A 364 -1.59 -21.53 31.93
C THR A 364 -2.19 -20.71 33.07
N GLU A 365 -1.36 -20.25 34.01
CA GLU A 365 -1.80 -19.26 35.00
C GLU A 365 -1.62 -17.85 34.43
N ALA A 366 -2.65 -17.01 34.59
CA ALA A 366 -2.59 -15.60 34.24
C ALA A 366 -3.31 -14.74 35.27
N TRP A 367 -2.90 -13.48 35.40
CA TRP A 367 -3.59 -12.50 36.22
C TRP A 367 -4.78 -11.94 35.44
N VAL A 368 -5.96 -12.04 36.03
CA VAL A 368 -7.22 -11.56 35.46
C VAL A 368 -7.75 -10.44 36.33
N PRO A 369 -8.11 -9.26 35.78
CA PRO A 369 -8.84 -8.26 36.55
C PRO A 369 -10.26 -8.77 36.84
N VAL A 370 -10.57 -8.98 38.12
CA VAL A 370 -11.87 -9.50 38.59
C VAL A 370 -12.82 -8.36 38.95
N GLU A 371 -12.27 -7.20 39.29
CA GLU A 371 -13.06 -6.09 39.82
C GLU A 371 -12.38 -4.74 39.51
N VAL A 372 -13.20 -3.75 39.19
CA VAL A 372 -12.78 -2.34 39.14
C VAL A 372 -13.62 -1.53 40.11
N GLN A 373 -12.92 -0.86 41.03
CA GLN A 373 -13.50 0.10 41.96
C GLN A 373 -13.28 1.51 41.40
N THR A 374 -14.35 2.28 41.30
CA THR A 374 -14.29 3.73 41.04
C THR A 374 -14.79 4.46 42.28
N PRO A 375 -14.47 5.76 42.47
CA PRO A 375 -15.00 6.56 43.58
C PRO A 375 -16.54 6.57 43.68
N SER A 376 -17.24 6.29 42.59
CA SER A 376 -18.71 6.31 42.52
C SER A 376 -19.35 4.92 42.67
N ASP A 377 -18.69 3.85 42.21
CA ASP A 377 -19.24 2.48 42.14
C ASP A 377 -18.15 1.40 42.24
N ARG A 378 -18.49 0.27 42.87
CA ARG A 378 -17.76 -1.02 42.78
C ARG A 378 -18.43 -1.90 41.72
N LYS A 379 -17.71 -2.33 40.68
CA LYS A 379 -18.24 -3.22 39.63
C LYS A 379 -17.36 -4.46 39.45
N LEU A 380 -18.00 -5.63 39.52
CA LEU A 380 -17.39 -6.90 39.14
C LEU A 380 -17.20 -6.94 37.61
N ILE A 381 -16.18 -7.67 37.17
CA ILE A 381 -15.86 -7.86 35.77
C ILE A 381 -16.07 -9.33 35.42
N ASP A 382 -17.04 -9.61 34.55
CA ASP A 382 -17.25 -10.94 34.00
C ASP A 382 -16.15 -11.28 32.97
N GLY A 383 -15.89 -12.58 32.74
CA GLY A 383 -14.67 -13.05 32.06
C GLY A 383 -14.41 -12.51 30.64
N GLU A 384 -15.44 -12.22 29.85
CA GLU A 384 -15.27 -11.56 28.54
C GLU A 384 -14.97 -10.06 28.66
N SER A 385 -15.39 -9.43 29.75
CA SER A 385 -15.12 -8.02 30.03
C SER A 385 -13.71 -7.81 30.61
N SER A 386 -13.01 -8.84 31.09
CA SER A 386 -11.68 -8.69 31.69
C SER A 386 -10.58 -8.43 30.64
N THR A 387 -10.59 -9.17 29.53
CA THR A 387 -9.73 -8.90 28.38
C THR A 387 -10.05 -7.53 27.77
N SER A 388 -11.35 -7.26 27.54
CA SER A 388 -11.85 -5.99 27.03
C SER A 388 -11.43 -4.78 27.89
N PHE A 389 -11.36 -4.95 29.21
CA PHE A 389 -10.87 -3.89 30.11
C PHE A 389 -9.35 -3.66 29.95
N MET A 390 -8.55 -4.73 29.95
CA MET A 390 -7.08 -4.61 29.81
C MET A 390 -6.64 -4.08 28.44
N ASP A 391 -7.39 -4.41 27.39
CA ASP A 391 -7.17 -3.88 26.05
C ASP A 391 -7.51 -2.39 25.96
N ARG A 392 -8.47 -1.91 26.75
CA ARG A 392 -8.86 -0.49 26.80
C ARG A 392 -8.08 0.33 27.83
N LEU A 393 -7.29 -0.31 28.69
CA LEU A 393 -6.58 0.35 29.78
C LEU A 393 -5.70 1.54 29.29
N PRO A 394 -4.94 1.46 28.17
CA PRO A 394 -4.19 2.61 27.66
C PRO A 394 -5.06 3.85 27.43
N GLU A 395 -6.26 3.69 26.85
CA GLU A 395 -7.24 4.76 26.65
C GLU A 395 -7.92 5.21 27.96
N LEU A 396 -8.02 4.33 28.97
CA LEU A 396 -8.57 4.69 30.28
C LEU A 396 -7.61 5.56 31.10
N VAL A 397 -6.30 5.34 30.97
CA VAL A 397 -5.26 6.03 31.74
C VAL A 397 -4.67 7.24 31.02
N SER A 398 -4.81 7.36 29.70
CA SER A 398 -4.26 8.49 28.96
C SER A 398 -4.87 9.83 29.39
N ASN A 399 -4.02 10.76 29.83
CA ASN A 399 -4.41 12.14 30.07
C ASN A 399 -4.64 12.95 28.78
N LYS A 400 -4.29 12.44 27.59
CA LYS A 400 -4.55 13.08 26.28
C LYS A 400 -6.05 13.25 26.06
#